data_AF-A0A519VYV7-F1
#
_entry.id   AF-A0A519VYV7-F1
#
_cell.length_a   1.000
_cell.length_b   1.000
_cell.length_c   1.000
_cell.angle_alpha   90.00
_cell.angle_beta   90.00
_cell.angle_gamma   90.00
#
_symmetry.space_group_name_H-M   'P 1'
#
loop_
_entity.id
_entity.type
_entity.pdbx_description
1 polymer ?
#
loop_
_entity_poly.entity_id
_entity_poly.type
_entity_poly.pdbx_seq_one_letter_code
_entity_poly.pdbx_strand_id
1 'polypeptide(L)' 'DVRLMYNTPLAGIKNVGLSLLINNVFSTLYESNGGTYPYLYASDLSRSNYYYPQATRNFLLSLNVKF' A
#
# COMPACT_ATOMS: atom_id res chain seq x y z
N ASP A 1 5.64 -5.18 3.48
CA ASP A 1 4.25 -5.42 3.91
C ASP A 1 4.18 -6.72 4.68
N VAL A 2 3.20 -6.85 5.58
CA VAL A 2 2.99 -8.06 6.38
C VAL A 2 1.52 -8.47 6.32
N ARG A 3 1.25 -9.76 6.14
CA ARG A 3 -0.08 -10.33 6.19
C ARG A 3 -0.15 -11.46 7.20
N LEU A 4 -1.11 -11.37 8.11
CA LEU A 4 -1.44 -12.40 9.08
C LEU A 4 -2.80 -12.99 8.73
N MET A 5 -2.89 -14.32 8.67
CA MET A 5 -4.11 -15.03 8.35
C MET A 5 -4.33 -16.15 9.35
N TYR A 6 -5.57 -16.29 9.84
CA TYR A 6 -5.97 -17.35 10.74
C TYR A 6 -7.31 -17.93 10.29
N ASN A 7 -7.39 -19.25 10.21
CA ASN A 7 -8.59 -19.96 9.82
C ASN A 7 -9.02 -20.87 10.97
N THR A 8 -10.29 -20.79 11.34
CA THR A 8 -10.86 -21.58 12.44
C THR A 8 -12.32 -21.94 12.16
N PRO A 9 -12.79 -23.12 12.58
CA PRO A 9 -14.21 -23.40 12.66
C PRO A 9 -14.83 -22.61 13.83
N LEU A 10 -15.97 -21.93 13.59
CA LEU A 10 -16.66 -21.16 14.62
C LEU A 10 -18.18 -21.21 14.41
N ALA A 11 -18.94 -21.34 15.50
CA ALA A 11 -20.40 -21.24 15.51
C ALA A 11 -21.13 -22.12 14.45
N GLY A 12 -20.66 -23.34 14.23
CA GLY A 12 -21.25 -24.27 13.26
C GLY A 12 -20.79 -24.06 11.81
N ILE A 13 -19.98 -23.04 11.55
CA ILE A 13 -19.38 -22.77 10.24
C ILE A 13 -17.99 -23.42 10.21
N LYS A 14 -17.77 -24.31 9.24
CA LYS A 14 -16.53 -25.10 9.15
C LYS A 14 -15.30 -24.24 8.86
N ASN A 15 -15.47 -23.10 8.20
CA ASN A 15 -14.36 -22.25 7.78
C ASN A 15 -14.68 -20.76 7.97
N VAL A 16 -14.14 -20.19 9.04
CA VAL A 16 -14.07 -18.74 9.26
C VAL A 16 -12.61 -18.32 9.17
N GLY A 17 -12.29 -17.41 8.26
CA GLY A 17 -10.96 -16.85 8.05
C GLY A 17 -10.91 -15.39 8.52
N LEU A 18 -9.94 -15.06 9.37
CA LEU A 18 -9.60 -13.69 9.72
C LEU A 18 -8.24 -13.35 9.09
N SER A 19 -8.15 -12.21 8.42
CA SER A 19 -6.92 -11.73 7.79
C SER A 19 -6.66 -10.28 8.15
N LEU A 20 -5.44 -9.99 8.55
CA LEU A 20 -4.94 -8.63 8.77
C LEU A 20 -3.77 -8.39 7.81
N LEU A 21 -3.93 -7.42 6.92
CA LEU A 21 -2.87 -6.93 6.05
C LEU A 21 -2.41 -5.56 6.54
N ILE A 22 -1.10 -5.42 6.70
CA ILE A 22 -0.42 -4.18 7.06
C ILE A 22 0.53 -3.82 5.92
N ASN A 23 0.15 -2.81 5.14
CA ASN A 23 0.97 -2.26 4.07
C ASN A 23 1.89 -1.18 4.66
N ASN A 24 3.15 -1.12 4.19
CA ASN A 24 4.17 -0.18 4.64
C ASN A 24 4.38 -0.19 6.18
N VAL A 25 4.79 -1.36 6.71
CA VAL A 25 4.98 -1.60 8.17
C VAL A 25 5.98 -0.64 8.82
N PHE A 26 6.99 -0.19 8.09
CA PHE A 26 7.97 0.78 8.60
C PHE A 26 7.58 2.23 8.33
N SER A 27 6.45 2.46 7.66
CA SER A 27 5.95 3.78 7.25
C SER A 27 7.01 4.61 6.49
N THR A 28 7.85 3.94 5.70
CA THR A 28 8.86 4.60 4.87
C THR A 28 8.16 5.40 3.78
N LEU A 29 8.52 6.66 3.64
CA LEU A 29 8.18 7.46 2.47
C LEU A 29 9.01 6.92 1.30
N TYR A 30 8.33 6.32 0.33
CA TYR A 30 8.94 5.89 -0.92
C TYR A 30 8.07 6.37 -2.07
N GLU A 31 8.72 6.73 -3.17
CA GLU A 31 8.08 7.26 -4.35
C GLU A 31 8.30 6.28 -5.50
N SER A 32 7.27 5.48 -5.80
CA SER A 32 7.31 4.58 -6.96
C SER A 32 7.02 5.30 -8.28
N ASN A 33 6.52 6.53 -8.23
CA ASN A 33 6.11 7.24 -9.43
C ASN A 33 6.36 8.75 -9.29
N GLY A 34 6.83 9.33 -10.37
CA GLY A 34 7.16 10.74 -10.50
C GLY A 34 7.50 11.04 -11.95
N GLY A 35 7.63 12.32 -12.27
CA GLY A 35 8.03 12.74 -13.60
C GLY A 35 8.88 13.99 -13.54
N THR A 36 9.74 14.12 -14.54
CA THR A 36 10.55 15.32 -14.73
C THR A 36 10.02 16.04 -15.96
N TYR A 37 9.64 17.30 -15.80
CA TYR A 37 9.31 18.17 -16.92
C TYR A 37 10.50 19.11 -17.17
N PRO A 38 11.33 18.85 -18.20
CA PRO A 38 12.39 19.78 -18.58
C PRO A 38 11.79 21.00 -19.28
N TYR A 39 12.19 22.20 -18.87
CA TYR A 39 11.86 23.44 -19.53
C TYR A 39 13.15 24.23 -19.80
N LEU A 40 13.33 24.66 -21.04
CA LEU A 40 14.49 25.44 -21.46
C LEU A 40 14.11 26.93 -21.43
N TYR A 41 14.79 27.71 -20.59
CA TYR A 41 14.58 29.15 -20.49
C TYR A 41 15.93 29.87 -20.50
N ALA A 42 16.11 30.85 -21.39
CA ALA A 42 17.35 31.63 -21.51
C ALA A 42 18.64 30.77 -21.59
N SER A 43 18.58 29.67 -22.35
CA SER A 43 19.67 28.68 -22.49
C SER A 43 20.00 27.86 -21.23
N ASP A 44 19.20 28.00 -20.17
CA ASP A 44 19.27 27.17 -18.97
C ASP A 44 18.19 26.06 -19.03
N LEU A 45 18.63 24.81 -18.85
CA LEU A 45 17.76 23.64 -18.86
C LEU A 45 17.31 23.36 -17.43
N SER A 46 16.18 23.96 -17.03
CA SER A 46 15.59 23.71 -15.72
C SER A 46 14.73 22.45 -15.74
N ARG A 47 14.82 21.63 -14.69
CA ARG A 47 14.07 20.39 -14.55
C ARG A 47 13.16 20.49 -13.33
N SER A 48 11.86 20.56 -13.57
CA SER A 48 10.87 20.50 -12.48
C SER A 48 10.49 19.03 -12.25
N ASN A 49 10.84 18.50 -11.08
CA ASN A 49 10.45 17.15 -10.67
C ASN A 49 9.15 17.22 -9.87
N TYR A 50 8.19 16.37 -10.21
CA TYR A 50 7.01 16.13 -9.40
C TYR A 50 6.96 14.66 -8.99
N TYR A 51 6.50 14.43 -7.77
CA TYR A 51 6.49 13.11 -7.16
C TYR A 51 5.13 12.78 -6.59
N TYR A 52 4.73 11.51 -6.69
CA TYR A 52 3.50 10.99 -6.12
C TYR A 52 3.84 9.98 -5.02
N PRO A 53 3.98 10.44 -3.76
CA PRO A 53 4.31 9.55 -2.67
C PRO A 53 3.22 8.51 -2.48
N GLN A 54 3.63 7.27 -2.28
CA GLN A 54 2.72 6.20 -1.91
C GLN A 54 2.09 6.49 -0.54
N ALA A 55 0.93 5.88 -0.29
CA ALA A 55 0.31 5.97 1.02
C ALA A 55 1.31 5.54 2.11
N THR A 56 1.27 6.24 3.25
CA THR A 56 1.94 5.79 4.47
C THR A 56 1.33 4.46 4.92
N ARG A 57 1.64 4.00 6.14
CA ARG A 57 1.10 2.74 6.67
C ARG A 57 -0.43 2.62 6.49
N ASN A 58 -0.88 1.51 5.92
CA ASN A 58 -2.29 1.20 5.71
C ASN A 58 -2.64 -0.18 6.29
N PHE A 59 -3.87 -0.32 6.80
CA PHE A 59 -4.38 -1.53 7.41
C PHE A 59 -5.64 -2.01 6.69
N LEU A 60 -5.72 -3.31 6.42
CA LEU A 60 -6.91 -3.96 5.90
C LEU A 60 -7.22 -5.18 6.76
N LEU A 61 -8.34 -5.10 7.48
CA LEU A 61 -8.91 -6.22 8.23
C LEU A 61 -10.01 -6.87 7.37
N SER A 62 -9.94 -8.19 7.21
CA SER A 62 -10.86 -8.97 6.40
C SER A 62 -11.39 -10.16 7.18
N LEU A 63 -12.71 -10.37 7.07
CA LEU A 63 -13.41 -11.55 7.57
C LEU A 63 -13.93 -12.34 6.36
N ASN A 64 -13.57 -13.61 6.29
CA ASN A 64 -14.04 -14.55 5.28
C ASN A 64 -14.88 -15.63 5.94
N VAL A 65 -16.10 -15.81 5.47
CA VAL A 65 -17.01 -16.85 5.97
C VAL A 65 -17.34 -17.77 4.81
N LYS A 66 -17.08 -19.07 4.95
CA LYS A 66 -17.43 -20.10 3.96
C LYS A 66 -18.38 -21.10 4.62
N PHE A 67 -19.59 -21.19 4.06
CA PHE A 67 -20.67 -22.08 4.50
C PHE A 67 -20.53 -23.47 3.86
#